data_AF-A0A507QNL8-F1
#
_entry.id   AF-A0A507QNL8-F1
#
_cell.length_a   1.000
_cell.length_b   1.000
_cell.length_c   1.000
_cell.angle_alpha   90.00
_cell.angle_beta   90.00
_cell.angle_gamma   90.00
#
_symmetry.space_group_name_H-M   'P 1'
#
loop_
_entity.id
_entity.type
_entity.pdbx_description
1 polymer ?
#
loop_
_entity_poly.entity_id
_entity_poly.type
_entity_poly.pdbx_seq_one_letter_code
_entity_poly.pdbx_strand_id
1 'polypeptide(L)'
;MAGPVQSGKSAGSRLKPVSDSLESVGFVSKGDRKLLDLKAQEDYYNKIVERYMRFCAHHAKDLDAAFASLPTTPSGDPTRNPPAASRPYPKAKQVKGQIPPPSVELSTILLSLRKLREALLATASTTPVSFSQRVHMFSIRISILAQHPPSYFPSLRYLLDKLHSPSHPLPESELKEFFLYLILDYACRQSDMVAAFELRSRARSKYAIRSQTIDSVLAALMHDNWVVFWRVRKGVDSYIRAVMNWAADRVRRHALKAVGSAYLNVDVAWVIEGCTGDRDSWSWEKLVEVERLGWQKEDDKIIIRRPRRRPEKKLDPIKESA
;
A
#
# COMPACT_ATOMS: atom_id res chain seq x y z
N MET A 1 21.66 24.82 68.13
CA MET A 1 20.32 25.31 67.76
C MET A 1 20.46 26.22 66.54
N ALA A 2 19.59 26.03 65.53
CA ALA A 2 19.30 26.90 64.36
C ALA A 2 20.48 27.25 63.42
N GLY A 3 20.46 27.06 62.09
CA GLY A 3 19.49 26.59 61.10
C GLY A 3 20.20 26.53 59.71
N PRO A 4 19.61 25.93 58.67
CA PRO A 4 20.30 25.67 57.41
C PRO A 4 20.18 26.84 56.43
N VAL A 5 21.30 27.21 55.79
CA VAL A 5 21.33 28.16 54.66
C VAL A 5 20.87 27.43 53.40
N GLN A 6 19.79 27.93 52.81
CA GLN A 6 19.14 27.39 51.63
C GLN A 6 20.09 27.37 50.42
N SER A 7 20.27 26.19 49.84
CA SER A 7 20.79 26.00 48.49
C SER A 7 19.87 26.72 47.49
N GLY A 8 20.40 27.76 46.84
CA GLY A 8 19.76 28.41 45.70
C GLY A 8 19.62 27.41 44.56
N LYS A 9 18.40 26.93 44.34
CA LYS A 9 18.03 26.12 43.17
C LYS A 9 18.30 26.95 41.91
N SER A 10 19.26 26.52 41.11
CA SER A 10 19.41 26.99 39.74
C SER A 10 18.10 26.71 38.99
N ALA A 11 17.51 27.77 38.45
CA ALA A 11 16.31 27.70 37.63
C ALA A 11 16.67 26.93 36.34
N GLY A 12 16.40 25.62 36.34
CA GLY A 12 16.47 24.80 35.14
C GLY A 12 15.48 25.35 34.11
N SER A 13 16.02 26.04 33.10
CA SER A 13 15.30 26.46 31.91
C SER A 13 14.58 25.25 31.30
N ARG A 14 13.27 25.15 31.55
CA ARG A 14 12.36 24.18 30.90
C ARG A 14 12.15 24.62 29.46
N LEU A 15 13.17 24.50 28.62
CA LEU A 15 12.99 24.53 27.19
C LEU A 15 12.08 23.34 26.84
N LYS A 16 10.84 23.63 26.46
CA LYS A 16 9.96 22.63 25.86
C LYS A 16 10.74 21.97 24.71
N PRO A 17 10.74 20.64 24.58
CA PRO A 17 11.38 20.00 23.43
C PRO A 17 10.82 20.63 22.16
N VAL A 18 11.72 20.96 21.23
CA VAL A 18 11.35 21.51 19.92
C VAL A 18 10.37 20.53 19.29
N SER A 19 9.09 20.90 19.24
CA SER A 19 8.05 20.09 18.62
C SER A 19 8.32 20.02 17.12
N ASP A 20 8.19 18.84 16.53
CA ASP A 20 8.31 18.69 15.08
C ASP A 20 7.36 19.67 14.36
N SER A 21 7.89 20.35 13.34
CA SER A 21 7.20 21.40 12.59
C SER A 21 5.91 20.88 11.98
N LEU A 22 5.91 19.63 11.50
CA LEU A 22 4.73 18.97 10.90
C LEU A 22 3.69 18.54 11.93
N GLU A 23 4.12 18.17 13.14
CA GLU A 23 3.24 17.74 14.24
C GLU A 23 2.57 18.91 14.96
N SER A 24 3.19 20.10 14.91
CA SER A 24 2.68 21.32 15.55
C SER A 24 1.34 21.81 15.00
N VAL A 25 0.94 21.31 13.82
CA VAL A 25 -0.31 21.61 13.14
C VAL A 25 -1.34 20.53 13.45
N GLY A 26 -2.54 20.92 13.84
CA GLY A 26 -3.70 20.09 14.12
C GLY A 26 -4.67 20.00 12.94
N PHE A 27 -5.85 19.44 13.22
CA PHE A 27 -6.93 19.31 12.25
C PHE A 27 -7.87 20.52 12.31
N VAL A 28 -8.34 20.98 11.15
CA VAL A 28 -9.27 22.11 11.06
C VAL A 28 -10.63 21.76 11.68
N SER A 29 -11.10 20.52 11.50
CA SER A 29 -12.29 19.97 12.14
C SER A 29 -12.23 19.94 13.66
N LYS A 30 -11.02 19.99 14.23
CA LYS A 30 -10.78 20.06 15.68
C LYS A 30 -10.51 21.49 16.17
N GLY A 31 -10.72 22.49 15.32
CA GLY A 31 -10.58 23.91 15.65
C GLY A 31 -9.19 24.50 15.42
N ASP A 32 -8.23 23.76 14.85
CA ASP A 32 -6.95 24.37 14.46
C ASP A 32 -7.14 25.29 13.24
N ARG A 33 -6.60 26.50 13.33
CA ARG A 33 -6.74 27.56 12.32
C ARG A 33 -5.44 27.86 11.57
N LYS A 34 -4.35 27.16 11.89
CA LYS A 34 -3.00 27.44 11.34
C LYS A 34 -2.87 27.25 9.83
N LEU A 35 -3.72 26.41 9.21
CA LEU A 35 -3.71 26.14 7.77
C LEU A 35 -4.88 26.78 7.02
N LEU A 36 -5.54 27.80 7.59
CA LEU A 36 -6.65 28.49 6.90
C LEU A 36 -6.19 29.57 5.91
N ASP A 37 -4.90 29.86 5.86
CA ASP A 37 -4.30 30.81 4.93
C ASP A 37 -3.49 30.08 3.84
N LEU A 38 -3.55 30.59 2.60
CA LEU A 38 -2.91 29.97 1.45
C LEU A 38 -1.38 29.88 1.62
N LYS A 39 -0.74 30.94 2.12
CA LYS A 39 0.72 30.94 2.30
C LYS A 39 1.14 29.90 3.34
N ALA A 40 0.37 29.78 4.42
CA ALA A 40 0.60 28.74 5.42
C ALA A 40 0.41 27.33 4.85
N GLN A 41 -0.55 27.13 3.94
CA GLN A 41 -0.75 25.85 3.25
C GLN A 41 0.43 25.51 2.33
N GLU A 42 0.93 26.48 1.55
CA GLU A 42 2.09 26.32 0.67
C GLU A 42 3.36 26.00 1.46
N ASP A 43 3.63 26.76 2.52
CA ASP A 43 4.77 26.51 3.41
C ASP A 43 4.70 25.13 4.07
N TYR A 44 3.50 24.71 4.50
CA TYR A 44 3.29 23.39 5.08
C TYR A 44 3.47 22.28 4.04
N TYR A 45 2.94 22.46 2.82
CA TYR A 45 3.16 21.54 1.71
C TYR A 45 4.65 21.37 1.40
N ASN A 46 5.40 22.47 1.31
CA ASN A 46 6.85 22.43 1.06
C ASN A 46 7.60 21.65 2.14
N LYS A 47 7.24 21.83 3.42
CA LYS A 47 7.81 21.04 4.53
C LYS A 47 7.50 19.55 4.40
N ILE A 48 6.29 19.18 3.98
CA ILE A 48 5.92 17.78 3.74
C ILE A 48 6.76 17.20 2.60
N VAL A 49 6.87 17.92 1.48
CA VAL A 49 7.68 17.50 0.32
C VAL A 49 9.13 17.31 0.72
N GLU A 50 9.71 18.26 1.45
CA GLU A 50 11.08 18.16 1.93
C GLU A 50 11.27 16.96 2.87
N ARG A 51 10.31 16.70 3.78
CA ARG A 51 10.34 15.52 4.66
C ARG A 51 10.27 14.22 3.87
N TYR A 52 9.42 14.15 2.85
CA TYR A 52 9.33 13.02 1.94
C TYR A 52 10.63 12.78 1.17
N MET A 53 11.26 13.83 0.62
CA MET A 53 12.52 13.70 -0.09
C MET A 53 13.65 13.20 0.82
N ARG A 54 13.70 13.68 2.08
CA ARG A 54 14.64 13.16 3.08
C ARG A 54 14.37 11.68 3.41
N PHE A 55 13.12 11.30 3.56
CA PHE A 55 12.73 9.89 3.75
C PHE A 55 13.24 9.01 2.59
N CYS A 56 13.00 9.43 1.35
CA CYS A 56 13.49 8.70 0.17
C CYS A 56 15.02 8.63 0.13
N ALA A 57 15.73 9.71 0.47
CA ALA A 57 17.19 9.73 0.49
C ALA A 57 17.76 8.79 1.56
N HIS A 58 17.19 8.77 2.76
CA HIS A 58 17.64 7.88 3.84
C HIS A 58 17.38 6.40 3.55
N HIS A 59 16.31 6.09 2.81
CA HIS A 59 15.92 4.72 2.48
C HIS A 59 16.20 4.34 1.02
N ALA A 60 17.08 5.06 0.32
CA ALA A 60 17.31 4.87 -1.11
C ALA A 60 17.70 3.43 -1.50
N LYS A 61 18.35 2.69 -0.61
CA LYS A 61 18.76 1.29 -0.83
C LYS A 61 17.63 0.27 -0.61
N ASP A 62 16.61 0.62 0.18
CA ASP A 62 15.54 -0.30 0.59
C ASP A 62 14.20 0.44 0.70
N LEU A 63 13.88 1.18 -0.36
CA LEU A 63 12.75 2.10 -0.39
C LEU A 63 11.41 1.35 -0.36
N ASP A 64 11.36 0.20 -1.03
CA ASP A 64 10.16 -0.65 -1.06
C ASP A 64 9.83 -1.19 0.33
N ALA A 65 10.81 -1.67 1.11
CA ALA A 65 10.56 -2.11 2.49
C ALA A 65 10.21 -0.93 3.40
N ALA A 66 10.83 0.24 3.19
CA ALA A 66 10.49 1.45 3.93
C ALA A 66 9.03 1.87 3.69
N PHE A 67 8.53 1.80 2.46
CA PHE A 67 7.11 2.05 2.16
C PHE A 67 6.18 0.96 2.71
N ALA A 68 6.62 -0.30 2.69
CA ALA A 68 5.87 -1.43 3.24
C ALA A 68 5.90 -1.51 4.78
N SER A 69 6.61 -0.61 5.46
CA SER A 69 6.79 -0.63 6.92
C SER A 69 5.55 -0.21 7.72
N LEU A 70 4.51 0.31 7.06
CA LEU A 70 3.28 0.72 7.74
C LEU A 70 2.51 -0.48 8.30
N PRO A 71 1.79 -0.31 9.42
CA PRO A 71 0.92 -1.35 9.94
C PRO A 71 -0.18 -1.69 8.92
N THR A 72 -0.34 -2.97 8.62
CA THR A 72 -1.41 -3.48 7.76
C THR A 72 -2.76 -3.60 8.49
N THR A 73 -2.79 -3.41 9.81
CA THR A 73 -4.00 -3.55 10.62
C THR A 73 -4.75 -2.21 10.75
N PRO A 74 -6.10 -2.20 10.68
CA PRO A 74 -6.91 -0.98 10.86
C PRO A 74 -6.76 -0.30 12.23
N SER A 75 -6.24 -1.00 13.25
CA SER A 75 -5.93 -0.39 14.55
C SER A 75 -4.60 0.38 14.56
N GLY A 76 -3.70 0.10 13.61
CA GLY A 76 -2.41 0.77 13.46
C GLY A 76 -2.43 1.89 12.41
N ASP A 77 -3.58 2.17 11.80
CA ASP A 77 -3.71 3.21 10.77
C ASP A 77 -3.28 4.58 11.32
N PRO A 78 -2.21 5.19 10.77
CA PRO A 78 -1.67 6.45 11.27
C PRO A 78 -2.60 7.63 11.01
N THR A 79 -3.54 7.47 10.07
CA THR A 79 -4.53 8.47 9.71
C THR A 79 -5.89 8.22 10.36
N ARG A 80 -6.06 7.24 11.25
CA ARG A 80 -7.33 7.06 11.98
C ARG A 80 -7.61 8.21 12.96
N ASN A 81 -8.85 8.35 13.43
CA ASN A 81 -9.18 9.23 14.55
C ASN A 81 -9.59 8.39 15.78
N PRO A 82 -8.86 8.44 16.91
CA PRO A 82 -7.59 9.14 17.12
C PRO A 82 -6.43 8.48 16.31
N PRO A 83 -5.39 9.24 15.90
CA PRO A 83 -4.27 8.71 15.12
C PRO A 83 -3.49 7.64 15.89
N ALA A 84 -3.05 6.56 15.26
CA ALA A 84 -2.22 5.55 15.94
C ALA A 84 -0.90 6.15 16.49
N ALA A 85 -0.33 7.16 15.81
CA ALA A 85 0.83 7.92 16.27
C ALA A 85 0.58 8.73 17.57
N SER A 86 -0.67 8.86 18.01
CA SER A 86 -1.02 9.49 19.30
C SER A 86 -0.95 8.52 20.49
N ARG A 87 -0.75 7.22 20.26
CA ARG A 87 -0.40 6.30 21.34
C ARG A 87 1.04 6.62 21.77
N PRO A 88 1.32 6.82 23.06
CA PRO A 88 2.69 7.04 23.51
C PRO A 88 3.48 5.76 23.20
N TYR A 89 4.22 5.76 22.10
CA TYR A 89 5.43 4.95 22.05
C TYR A 89 6.21 5.30 23.31
N PRO A 90 6.70 4.31 24.09
CA PRO A 90 7.59 4.63 25.19
C PRO A 90 8.69 5.48 24.58
N LYS A 91 8.79 6.74 25.02
CA LYS A 91 9.85 7.67 24.62
C LYS A 91 11.15 7.11 25.18
N ALA A 92 11.62 6.00 24.61
CA ALA A 92 13.00 5.59 24.72
C ALA A 92 13.78 6.81 24.25
N LYS A 93 14.57 7.36 25.17
CA LYS A 93 15.37 8.57 25.02
C LYS A 93 15.80 8.72 23.56
N GLN A 94 15.11 9.57 22.79
CA GLN A 94 15.60 9.91 21.45
C GLN A 94 16.93 10.60 21.67
N VAL A 95 18.00 9.84 21.45
CA VAL A 95 19.35 10.38 21.40
C VAL A 95 19.34 11.31 20.19
N LYS A 96 19.70 12.57 20.40
CA LYS A 96 19.85 13.55 19.31
C LYS A 96 20.70 12.91 18.21
N GLY A 97 20.13 12.74 17.01
CA GLY A 97 20.82 12.19 15.84
C GLY A 97 20.38 10.81 15.36
N GLN A 98 19.46 10.11 16.04
CA GLN A 98 18.89 8.86 15.49
C GLN A 98 17.78 9.14 14.46
N ILE A 99 17.90 8.51 13.30
CA ILE A 99 16.89 8.53 12.25
C ILE A 99 15.65 7.80 12.79
N PRO A 100 14.47 8.44 12.81
CA PRO A 100 13.23 7.80 13.22
C PRO A 100 12.89 6.59 12.32
N PRO A 101 12.19 5.57 12.86
CA PRO A 101 11.82 4.40 12.07
C PRO A 101 11.00 4.79 10.82
N PRO A 102 11.16 4.09 9.69
CA PRO A 102 10.47 4.42 8.44
C PRO A 102 8.95 4.52 8.60
N SER A 103 8.37 3.63 9.41
CA SER A 103 6.93 3.59 9.68
C SER A 103 6.42 4.83 10.40
N VAL A 104 7.21 5.37 11.34
CA VAL A 104 6.87 6.60 12.08
C VAL A 104 6.94 7.80 11.15
N GLU A 105 8.01 7.91 10.36
CA GLU A 105 8.17 8.99 9.40
C GLU A 105 7.06 9.02 8.35
N LEU A 106 6.78 7.87 7.75
CA LEU A 106 5.74 7.74 6.73
C LEU A 106 4.35 8.01 7.31
N SER A 107 4.10 7.60 8.56
CA SER A 107 2.89 7.95 9.31
C SER A 107 2.74 9.46 9.50
N THR A 108 3.81 10.14 9.89
CA THR A 108 3.81 11.61 10.06
C THR A 108 3.56 12.32 8.73
N ILE A 109 4.17 11.86 7.64
CA ILE A 109 3.94 12.40 6.28
C ILE A 109 2.47 12.24 5.88
N LEU A 110 1.91 11.03 5.99
CA LEU A 110 0.52 10.75 5.61
C LEU A 110 -0.50 11.53 6.47
N LEU A 111 -0.23 11.63 7.77
CA LEU A 111 -1.07 12.40 8.70
C LEU A 111 -1.02 13.90 8.37
N SER A 112 0.16 14.42 8.05
CA SER A 112 0.35 15.82 7.64
C SER A 112 -0.38 16.10 6.31
N LEU A 113 -0.29 15.20 5.34
CA LEU A 113 -1.07 15.28 4.10
C LEU A 113 -2.57 15.23 4.37
N ARG A 114 -3.04 14.45 5.34
CA ARG A 114 -4.44 14.44 5.74
C ARG A 114 -4.86 15.81 6.31
N LYS A 115 -4.08 16.38 7.22
CA LYS A 115 -4.34 17.72 7.79
C LYS A 115 -4.41 18.79 6.70
N LEU A 116 -3.46 18.76 5.76
CA LEU A 116 -3.43 19.69 4.64
C LEU A 116 -4.66 19.55 3.74
N ARG A 117 -5.03 18.32 3.34
CA ARG A 117 -6.23 18.08 2.53
C ARG A 117 -7.51 18.56 3.21
N GLU A 118 -7.62 18.38 4.52
CA GLU A 118 -8.77 18.89 5.29
C GLU A 118 -8.82 20.42 5.30
N ALA A 119 -7.66 21.07 5.46
CA ALA A 119 -7.56 22.52 5.38
C ALA A 119 -7.94 23.05 3.99
N LEU A 120 -7.47 22.41 2.92
CA LEU A 120 -7.84 22.75 1.54
C LEU A 120 -9.34 22.65 1.29
N LEU A 121 -10.00 21.65 1.87
CA LEU A 121 -11.46 21.53 1.79
C LEU A 121 -12.16 22.66 2.54
N ALA A 122 -11.65 23.05 3.71
CA ALA A 122 -12.21 24.16 4.49
C ALA A 122 -12.02 25.52 3.80
N THR A 123 -10.95 25.68 3.01
CA THR A 123 -10.63 26.92 2.27
C THR A 123 -10.90 26.82 0.78
N ALA A 124 -11.74 25.87 0.34
CA ALA A 124 -11.95 25.58 -1.08
C ALA A 124 -12.46 26.79 -1.90
N SER A 125 -13.09 27.77 -1.25
CA SER A 125 -13.56 29.01 -1.89
C SER A 125 -12.45 30.02 -2.17
N THR A 126 -11.32 29.96 -1.46
CA THR A 126 -10.23 30.94 -1.57
C THR A 126 -8.96 30.32 -2.13
N THR A 127 -8.76 29.01 -1.95
CA THR A 127 -7.56 28.32 -2.43
C THR A 127 -7.62 28.06 -3.94
N PRO A 128 -6.55 28.36 -4.70
CA PRO A 128 -6.47 28.03 -6.11
C PRO A 128 -6.64 26.53 -6.38
N VAL A 129 -7.43 26.19 -7.41
CA VAL A 129 -7.70 24.80 -7.81
C VAL A 129 -6.41 24.09 -8.23
N SER A 130 -5.51 24.78 -8.92
CA SER A 130 -4.22 24.23 -9.37
C SER A 130 -3.31 23.79 -8.22
N PHE A 131 -3.30 24.55 -7.12
CA PHE A 131 -2.58 24.18 -5.92
C PHE A 131 -3.22 22.95 -5.25
N SER A 132 -4.56 22.94 -5.13
CA SER A 132 -5.29 21.80 -4.60
C SER A 132 -5.02 20.52 -5.40
N GLN A 133 -5.08 20.60 -6.74
CA GLN A 133 -4.74 19.49 -7.64
C GLN A 133 -3.33 18.95 -7.34
N ARG A 134 -2.32 19.83 -7.26
CA ARG A 134 -0.93 19.45 -6.96
C ARG A 134 -0.81 18.68 -5.65
N VAL A 135 -1.44 19.17 -4.58
CA VAL A 135 -1.42 18.51 -3.26
C VAL A 135 -2.08 17.13 -3.32
N HIS A 136 -3.23 17.01 -3.98
CA HIS A 136 -3.93 15.74 -4.10
C HIS A 136 -3.15 14.73 -4.95
N MET A 137 -2.55 15.14 -6.07
CA MET A 137 -1.71 14.29 -6.91
C MET A 137 -0.50 13.74 -6.16
N PHE A 138 0.20 14.61 -5.43
CA PHE A 138 1.31 14.21 -4.57
C PHE A 138 0.86 13.25 -3.46
N SER A 139 -0.27 13.57 -2.81
CA SER A 139 -0.87 12.70 -1.79
C SER A 139 -1.21 11.32 -2.32
N ILE A 140 -1.76 11.22 -3.54
CA ILE A 140 -2.12 9.94 -4.17
C ILE A 140 -0.88 9.09 -4.41
N ARG A 141 0.15 9.65 -5.07
CA ARG A 141 1.36 8.91 -5.45
C ARG A 141 2.07 8.31 -4.24
N ILE A 142 2.29 9.11 -3.18
CA ILE A 142 2.92 8.62 -1.94
C ILE A 142 2.06 7.55 -1.26
N SER A 143 0.76 7.78 -1.19
CA SER A 143 -0.15 6.89 -0.50
C SER A 143 -0.34 5.55 -1.22
N ILE A 144 -0.20 5.52 -2.55
CA ILE A 144 -0.17 4.28 -3.35
C ILE A 144 1.11 3.48 -3.04
N LEU A 145 2.27 4.13 -3.05
CA LEU A 145 3.55 3.48 -2.71
C LEU A 145 3.53 2.93 -1.28
N ALA A 146 2.98 3.70 -0.34
CA ALA A 146 2.78 3.30 1.04
C ALA A 146 1.67 2.26 1.26
N GLN A 147 1.02 1.77 0.18
CA GLN A 147 -0.12 0.85 0.24
C GLN A 147 -1.18 1.27 1.27
N HIS A 148 -1.58 2.55 1.22
CA HIS A 148 -2.46 3.16 2.22
C HIS A 148 -3.78 3.70 1.61
N PRO A 149 -4.81 2.83 1.44
CA PRO A 149 -6.09 3.18 0.81
C PRO A 149 -6.83 4.36 1.42
N PRO A 150 -6.90 4.53 2.76
CA PRO A 150 -7.59 5.67 3.36
C PRO A 150 -7.01 7.03 2.94
N SER A 151 -5.74 7.07 2.50
CA SER A 151 -5.10 8.31 2.04
C SER A 151 -5.29 8.55 0.55
N TYR A 152 -5.03 7.56 -0.33
CA TYR A 152 -5.12 7.80 -1.77
C TYR A 152 -6.57 7.78 -2.29
N PHE A 153 -7.44 6.90 -1.81
CA PHE A 153 -8.75 6.68 -2.43
C PHE A 153 -9.66 7.93 -2.37
N PRO A 154 -9.80 8.63 -1.22
CA PRO A 154 -10.57 9.88 -1.18
C PRO A 154 -9.95 10.96 -2.05
N SER A 155 -8.61 11.05 -2.11
CA SER A 155 -7.91 12.02 -2.95
C SER A 155 -8.13 11.74 -4.44
N LEU A 156 -8.07 10.48 -4.88
CA LEU A 156 -8.34 10.08 -6.27
C LEU A 156 -9.74 10.51 -6.70
N ARG A 157 -10.74 10.17 -5.87
CA ARG A 157 -12.13 10.52 -6.15
C ARG A 157 -12.34 12.03 -6.19
N TYR A 158 -11.84 12.76 -5.20
CA TYR A 158 -11.97 14.21 -5.16
C TYR A 158 -11.27 14.88 -6.34
N LEU A 159 -10.07 14.41 -6.70
CA LEU A 159 -9.31 14.92 -7.85
C LEU A 159 -10.10 14.75 -9.16
N LEU A 160 -10.64 13.56 -9.41
CA LEU A 160 -11.32 13.24 -10.67
C LEU A 160 -12.76 13.75 -10.75
N ASP A 161 -13.51 13.74 -9.62
CA ASP A 161 -14.92 14.11 -9.59
C ASP A 161 -15.14 15.62 -9.34
N LYS A 162 -14.23 16.30 -8.63
CA LYS A 162 -14.42 17.71 -8.19
C LYS A 162 -13.36 18.67 -8.70
N LEU A 163 -12.08 18.31 -8.67
CA LEU A 163 -11.00 19.23 -9.05
C LEU A 163 -10.74 19.26 -10.56
N HIS A 164 -10.94 18.14 -11.26
CA HIS A 164 -10.88 18.10 -12.71
C HIS A 164 -12.15 18.70 -13.31
N SER A 165 -12.02 19.90 -13.87
CA SER A 165 -13.13 20.64 -14.49
C SER A 165 -12.69 21.25 -15.83
N PRO A 166 -13.62 21.61 -16.73
CA PRO A 166 -13.26 22.27 -17.98
C PRO A 166 -12.49 23.59 -17.78
N SER A 167 -12.76 24.31 -16.68
CA SER A 167 -12.07 25.55 -16.33
C SER A 167 -10.66 25.33 -15.77
N HIS A 168 -10.42 24.18 -15.16
CA HIS A 168 -9.13 23.79 -14.59
C HIS A 168 -8.82 22.33 -14.97
N PRO A 169 -8.53 22.05 -16.25
CA PRO A 169 -8.31 20.70 -16.71
C PRO A 169 -7.01 20.15 -16.12
N LEU A 170 -7.00 18.84 -15.90
CA LEU A 170 -5.75 18.15 -15.59
C LEU A 170 -5.02 17.86 -16.91
N PRO A 171 -3.68 17.87 -16.93
CA PRO A 171 -2.91 17.36 -18.05
C PRO A 171 -3.35 15.95 -18.42
N GLU A 172 -3.38 15.64 -19.72
CA GLU A 172 -3.90 14.35 -20.21
C GLU A 172 -3.13 13.15 -19.63
N SER A 173 -1.81 13.27 -19.49
CA SER A 173 -0.95 12.25 -18.90
C SER A 173 -1.32 11.95 -17.44
N GLU A 174 -1.50 13.00 -16.64
CA GLU A 174 -1.88 12.91 -15.23
C GLU A 174 -3.31 12.38 -15.09
N LEU A 175 -4.24 12.89 -15.90
CA LEU A 175 -5.62 12.42 -15.93
C LEU A 175 -5.67 10.91 -16.22
N LYS A 176 -4.94 10.47 -17.24
CA LYS A 176 -4.78 9.05 -17.57
C LYS A 176 -4.24 8.28 -16.38
N GLU A 177 -3.09 8.68 -15.83
CA GLU A 177 -2.45 8.05 -14.67
C GLU A 177 -3.46 7.79 -13.54
N PHE A 178 -4.18 8.82 -13.08
CA PHE A 178 -5.09 8.69 -11.94
C PHE A 178 -6.36 7.89 -12.24
N PHE A 179 -6.88 7.92 -13.47
CA PHE A 179 -7.96 7.02 -13.88
C PHE A 179 -7.50 5.56 -13.86
N LEU A 180 -6.30 5.25 -14.35
CA LEU A 180 -5.78 3.88 -14.33
C LEU A 180 -5.62 3.36 -12.89
N TYR A 181 -5.12 4.19 -11.98
CA TYR A 181 -5.05 3.83 -10.56
C TYR A 181 -6.42 3.55 -9.95
N LEU A 182 -7.43 4.37 -10.24
CA LEU A 182 -8.77 4.17 -9.70
C LEU A 182 -9.46 2.92 -10.27
N ILE A 183 -9.30 2.65 -11.57
CA ILE A 183 -9.82 1.42 -12.21
C ILE A 183 -9.18 0.19 -11.56
N LEU A 184 -7.86 0.21 -11.36
CA LEU A 184 -7.14 -0.89 -10.71
C LEU A 184 -7.51 -1.03 -9.22
N ASP A 185 -7.80 0.06 -8.50
CA ASP A 185 -8.24 -0.03 -7.11
C ASP A 185 -9.57 -0.81 -7.00
N TYR A 186 -10.54 -0.52 -7.88
CA TYR A 186 -11.79 -1.26 -7.93
C TYR A 186 -11.57 -2.75 -8.22
N ALA A 187 -10.75 -3.07 -9.21
CA ALA A 187 -10.49 -4.46 -9.60
C ALA A 187 -9.63 -5.24 -8.58
N CYS A 188 -8.50 -4.66 -8.16
CA CYS A 188 -7.51 -5.37 -7.36
C CYS A 188 -7.88 -5.40 -5.87
N ARG A 189 -8.17 -4.23 -5.28
CA ARG A 189 -8.41 -4.10 -3.84
C ARG A 189 -9.86 -4.37 -3.47
N GLN A 190 -10.81 -3.77 -4.18
CA GLN A 190 -12.24 -3.92 -3.86
C GLN A 190 -12.86 -5.19 -4.46
N SER A 191 -12.22 -5.78 -5.47
CA SER A 191 -12.74 -6.93 -6.23
C SER A 191 -14.06 -6.64 -6.95
N ASP A 192 -14.35 -5.35 -7.19
CA ASP A 192 -15.51 -4.89 -7.91
C ASP A 192 -15.17 -4.72 -9.39
N MET A 193 -15.30 -5.82 -10.13
CA MET A 193 -15.02 -5.82 -11.56
C MET A 193 -16.05 -5.00 -12.34
N VAL A 194 -17.30 -4.91 -11.88
CA VAL A 194 -18.37 -4.15 -12.55
C VAL A 194 -18.01 -2.67 -12.53
N ALA A 195 -17.72 -2.11 -11.35
CA ALA A 195 -17.29 -0.72 -11.23
C ALA A 195 -16.01 -0.43 -12.01
N ALA A 196 -15.06 -1.38 -12.05
CA ALA A 196 -13.84 -1.23 -12.83
C ALA A 196 -14.11 -1.13 -14.35
N PHE A 197 -14.98 -1.99 -14.89
CA PHE A 197 -15.37 -1.95 -16.30
C PHE A 197 -16.22 -0.73 -16.66
N GLU A 198 -17.14 -0.33 -15.80
CA GLU A 198 -17.94 0.89 -15.96
C GLU A 198 -17.05 2.13 -16.00
N LEU A 199 -16.12 2.26 -15.04
CA LEU A 199 -15.19 3.38 -15.00
C LEU A 199 -14.26 3.39 -16.21
N ARG A 200 -13.77 2.23 -16.66
CA ARG A 200 -12.99 2.08 -17.89
C ARG A 200 -13.78 2.54 -19.12
N SER A 201 -15.05 2.14 -19.23
CA SER A 201 -15.93 2.54 -20.33
C SER A 201 -16.15 4.06 -20.32
N ARG A 202 -16.47 4.63 -19.16
CA ARG A 202 -16.62 6.08 -18.98
C ARG A 202 -15.36 6.86 -19.32
N ALA A 203 -14.18 6.37 -18.89
CA ALA A 203 -12.91 7.01 -19.17
C ALA A 203 -12.59 7.04 -20.68
N ARG A 204 -12.94 5.97 -21.40
CA ARG A 204 -12.80 5.90 -22.87
C ARG A 204 -13.74 6.85 -23.57
N SER A 205 -15.02 6.85 -23.21
CA SER A 205 -16.03 7.65 -23.92
C SER A 205 -15.88 9.13 -23.64
N LYS A 206 -15.52 9.52 -22.40
CA LYS A 206 -15.45 10.93 -22.00
C LYS A 206 -14.09 11.56 -22.23
N TYR A 207 -13.00 10.80 -22.10
CA TYR A 207 -11.63 11.34 -22.10
C TYR A 207 -10.70 10.64 -23.09
N ALA A 208 -11.20 9.73 -23.93
CA ALA A 208 -10.41 8.93 -24.88
C ALA A 208 -9.28 8.10 -24.25
N ILE A 209 -9.33 7.84 -22.93
CA ILE A 209 -8.27 7.16 -22.20
C ILE A 209 -8.29 5.65 -22.51
N ARG A 210 -7.20 5.15 -23.11
CA ARG A 210 -7.00 3.74 -23.43
C ARG A 210 -5.66 3.24 -22.89
N SER A 211 -5.65 2.00 -22.40
CA SER A 211 -4.45 1.31 -21.91
C SER A 211 -4.59 -0.20 -22.09
N GLN A 212 -3.75 -0.78 -22.94
CA GLN A 212 -3.72 -2.23 -23.18
C GLN A 212 -3.27 -3.00 -21.93
N THR A 213 -2.41 -2.39 -21.12
CA THR A 213 -1.95 -2.95 -19.86
C THR A 213 -3.11 -3.18 -18.90
N ILE A 214 -3.95 -2.16 -18.67
CA ILE A 214 -5.10 -2.29 -17.76
C ILE A 214 -6.12 -3.28 -18.31
N ASP A 215 -6.36 -3.26 -19.62
CA ASP A 215 -7.23 -4.23 -20.28
C ASP A 215 -6.76 -5.67 -20.03
N SER A 216 -5.46 -5.90 -20.10
CA SER A 216 -4.85 -7.21 -19.87
C SER A 216 -4.94 -7.62 -18.40
N VAL A 217 -4.77 -6.69 -17.45
CA VAL A 217 -4.96 -6.96 -16.01
C VAL A 217 -6.43 -7.29 -15.72
N LEU A 218 -7.37 -6.51 -16.25
CA LEU A 218 -8.80 -6.74 -16.03
C LEU A 218 -9.25 -8.08 -16.63
N ALA A 219 -8.80 -8.41 -17.85
CA ALA A 219 -9.06 -9.70 -18.47
C ALA A 219 -8.43 -10.85 -17.65
N ALA A 220 -7.19 -10.68 -17.18
CA ALA A 220 -6.52 -11.67 -16.36
C ALA A 220 -7.26 -11.93 -15.05
N LEU A 221 -7.76 -10.88 -14.38
CA LEU A 221 -8.53 -11.01 -13.14
C LEU A 221 -9.93 -11.59 -13.38
N MET A 222 -10.59 -11.26 -14.49
CA MET A 222 -11.92 -11.77 -14.82
C MET A 222 -11.90 -13.27 -15.18
N HIS A 223 -10.84 -13.71 -15.86
CA HIS A 223 -10.68 -15.10 -16.30
C HIS A 223 -9.79 -15.94 -15.37
N ASP A 224 -9.44 -15.42 -14.19
CA ASP A 224 -8.50 -16.05 -13.25
C ASP A 224 -7.17 -16.48 -13.89
N ASN A 225 -6.70 -15.77 -14.92
CA ASN A 225 -5.45 -16.06 -15.60
C ASN A 225 -4.25 -15.48 -14.84
N TRP A 226 -3.77 -16.21 -13.85
CA TRP A 226 -2.65 -15.78 -13.00
C TRP A 226 -1.34 -15.62 -13.79
N VAL A 227 -1.11 -16.39 -14.86
CA VAL A 227 0.10 -16.30 -15.68
C VAL A 227 0.20 -14.94 -16.36
N VAL A 228 -0.91 -14.49 -16.97
CA VAL A 228 -0.96 -13.15 -17.59
C VAL A 228 -0.86 -12.06 -16.53
N PHE A 229 -1.51 -12.24 -15.37
CA PHE A 229 -1.41 -11.28 -14.27
C PHE A 229 0.04 -11.04 -13.84
N TRP A 230 0.80 -12.12 -13.58
CA TRP A 230 2.21 -12.00 -13.17
C TRP A 230 3.09 -11.45 -14.29
N ARG A 231 2.86 -11.84 -15.54
CA ARG A 231 3.58 -11.29 -16.70
C ARG A 231 3.39 -9.78 -16.81
N VAL A 232 2.14 -9.31 -16.73
CA VAL A 232 1.85 -7.88 -16.81
C VAL A 232 2.48 -7.15 -15.62
N ARG A 233 2.36 -7.70 -14.41
CA ARG A 233 2.95 -7.10 -13.19
C ARG A 233 4.46 -6.85 -13.30
N LYS A 234 5.21 -7.72 -14.00
CA LYS A 234 6.66 -7.52 -14.23
C LYS A 234 6.96 -6.33 -15.14
N GLY A 235 6.08 -6.03 -16.09
CA GLY A 235 6.28 -4.98 -17.10
C GLY A 235 5.71 -3.60 -16.76
N VAL A 236 5.00 -3.45 -15.64
CA VAL A 236 4.40 -2.17 -15.23
C VAL A 236 5.29 -1.35 -14.31
N ASP A 237 5.01 -0.04 -14.25
CA ASP A 237 5.61 0.92 -13.33
C ASP A 237 5.33 0.58 -11.86
N SER A 238 6.12 1.18 -10.96
CA SER A 238 6.06 0.92 -9.52
C SER A 238 4.70 1.26 -8.91
N TYR A 239 4.02 2.31 -9.37
CA TYR A 239 2.72 2.71 -8.83
C TYR A 239 1.61 1.75 -9.26
N ILE A 240 1.51 1.40 -10.54
CA ILE A 240 0.56 0.38 -11.00
C ILE A 240 0.84 -0.95 -10.30
N ARG A 241 2.12 -1.34 -10.18
CA ARG A 241 2.52 -2.55 -9.45
C ARG A 241 2.04 -2.53 -8.00
N ALA A 242 2.17 -1.39 -7.31
CA ALA A 242 1.71 -1.23 -5.94
C ALA A 242 0.18 -1.41 -5.81
N VAL A 243 -0.61 -0.90 -6.77
CA VAL A 243 -2.06 -1.14 -6.78
C VAL A 243 -2.39 -2.60 -7.12
N MET A 244 -1.67 -3.21 -8.06
CA MET A 244 -1.84 -4.63 -8.40
C MET A 244 -1.52 -5.57 -7.24
N ASN A 245 -0.58 -5.20 -6.36
CA ASN A 245 -0.19 -6.03 -5.21
C ASN A 245 -1.36 -6.37 -4.27
N TRP A 246 -2.42 -5.56 -4.23
CA TRP A 246 -3.63 -5.90 -3.47
C TRP A 246 -4.32 -7.19 -3.93
N ALA A 247 -4.21 -7.53 -5.22
CA ALA A 247 -4.75 -8.76 -5.77
C ALA A 247 -3.76 -9.93 -5.71
N ALA A 248 -2.47 -9.66 -5.48
CA ALA A 248 -1.40 -10.65 -5.57
C ALA A 248 -1.66 -11.89 -4.69
N ASP A 249 -2.11 -11.69 -3.45
CA ASP A 249 -2.40 -12.79 -2.53
C ASP A 249 -3.59 -13.63 -2.96
N ARG A 250 -4.62 -13.00 -3.55
CA ARG A 250 -5.78 -13.73 -4.08
C ARG A 250 -5.39 -14.55 -5.30
N VAL A 251 -4.64 -13.94 -6.23
CA VAL A 251 -4.17 -14.59 -7.46
C VAL A 251 -3.24 -15.75 -7.14
N ARG A 252 -2.28 -15.56 -6.23
CA ARG A 252 -1.37 -16.62 -5.75
C ARG A 252 -2.14 -17.79 -5.16
N ARG A 253 -3.09 -17.53 -4.27
CA ARG A 253 -3.93 -18.57 -3.66
C ARG A 253 -4.78 -19.31 -4.68
N HIS A 254 -5.33 -18.62 -5.67
CA HIS A 254 -6.05 -19.27 -6.76
C HIS A 254 -5.13 -20.21 -7.55
N ALA A 255 -3.94 -19.73 -7.93
CA ALA A 255 -2.95 -20.55 -8.65
C ALA A 255 -2.57 -21.81 -7.87
N LEU A 256 -2.28 -21.69 -6.57
CA LEU A 256 -1.94 -22.83 -5.71
C LEU A 256 -3.10 -23.82 -5.59
N LYS A 257 -4.35 -23.36 -5.49
CA LYS A 257 -5.52 -24.24 -5.49
C LYS A 257 -5.68 -24.98 -6.82
N ALA A 258 -5.50 -24.28 -7.94
CA ALA A 258 -5.57 -24.88 -9.27
C ALA A 258 -4.50 -25.96 -9.43
N VAL A 259 -3.24 -25.64 -9.11
CA VAL A 259 -2.11 -26.59 -9.15
C VAL A 259 -2.36 -27.79 -8.23
N GLY A 260 -2.85 -27.54 -7.01
CA GLY A 260 -3.19 -28.57 -6.03
C GLY A 260 -4.30 -29.53 -6.45
N SER A 261 -5.12 -29.11 -7.42
CA SER A 261 -6.22 -29.92 -7.97
C SER A 261 -5.81 -30.70 -9.22
N ALA A 262 -4.91 -30.12 -10.03
CA ALA A 262 -4.56 -30.64 -11.35
C ALA A 262 -3.34 -31.58 -11.34
N TYR A 263 -2.40 -31.41 -10.41
CA TYR A 263 -1.12 -32.12 -10.43
C TYR A 263 -0.94 -33.04 -9.21
N LEU A 264 -0.23 -34.15 -9.42
CA LEU A 264 0.19 -35.08 -8.35
C LEU A 264 1.57 -34.69 -7.79
N ASN A 265 2.49 -34.35 -8.70
CA ASN A 265 3.83 -33.86 -8.39
C ASN A 265 4.19 -32.71 -9.34
N VAL A 266 4.99 -31.76 -8.87
CA VAL A 266 5.43 -30.59 -9.63
C VAL A 266 6.83 -30.16 -9.18
N ASP A 267 7.62 -29.59 -10.08
CA ASP A 267 8.91 -28.99 -9.76
C ASP A 267 8.77 -27.74 -8.86
N VAL A 268 9.67 -27.60 -7.88
CA VAL A 268 9.66 -26.47 -6.92
C VAL A 268 9.80 -25.12 -7.62
N ALA A 269 10.71 -25.00 -8.59
CA ALA A 269 10.97 -23.74 -9.28
C ALA A 269 9.77 -23.31 -10.11
N TRP A 270 9.09 -24.27 -10.76
CA TRP A 270 7.86 -23.99 -11.51
C TRP A 270 6.72 -23.50 -10.62
N VAL A 271 6.55 -24.07 -9.43
CA VAL A 271 5.50 -23.62 -8.49
C VAL A 271 5.80 -22.22 -7.98
N ILE A 272 7.05 -21.94 -7.59
CA ILE A 272 7.44 -20.61 -7.10
C ILE A 272 7.22 -19.59 -8.22
N GLU A 273 7.88 -19.73 -9.37
CA GLU A 273 7.79 -18.73 -10.44
C GLU A 273 6.36 -18.61 -11.00
N GLY A 274 5.68 -19.75 -11.21
CA GLY A 274 4.37 -19.78 -11.82
C GLY A 274 3.25 -19.26 -10.91
N CYS A 275 3.30 -19.55 -9.60
CA CYS A 275 2.22 -19.19 -8.68
C CYS A 275 2.45 -17.86 -7.97
N THR A 276 3.70 -17.48 -7.68
CA THR A 276 4.01 -16.23 -6.95
C THR A 276 4.46 -15.10 -7.86
N GLY A 277 4.87 -15.42 -9.09
CA GLY A 277 5.32 -14.46 -10.10
C GLY A 277 6.76 -13.98 -9.92
N ASP A 278 7.39 -14.16 -8.75
CA ASP A 278 8.73 -13.67 -8.44
C ASP A 278 9.59 -14.79 -7.83
N ARG A 279 10.74 -15.06 -8.46
CA ARG A 279 11.70 -16.10 -8.03
C ARG A 279 12.52 -15.67 -6.82
N ASP A 280 12.85 -14.39 -6.71
CA ASP A 280 13.83 -13.89 -5.74
C ASP A 280 13.19 -13.54 -4.38
N SER A 281 11.88 -13.27 -4.35
CA SER A 281 11.19 -12.83 -3.13
C SER A 281 10.49 -13.97 -2.36
N TRP A 282 10.34 -15.12 -3.00
CA TRP A 282 9.64 -16.29 -2.47
C TRP A 282 10.56 -17.51 -2.44
N SER A 283 10.80 -18.01 -1.22
CA SER A 283 11.28 -19.38 -1.03
C SER A 283 10.10 -20.33 -0.84
N TRP A 284 10.33 -21.62 -1.06
CA TRP A 284 9.34 -22.66 -0.80
C TRP A 284 8.90 -22.65 0.67
N GLU A 285 9.85 -22.48 1.58
CA GLU A 285 9.62 -22.50 3.02
C GLU A 285 8.71 -21.32 3.45
N LYS A 286 8.97 -20.13 2.91
CA LYS A 286 8.12 -18.94 3.12
C LYS A 286 6.72 -19.14 2.54
N LEU A 287 6.61 -19.79 1.39
CA LEU A 287 5.32 -20.07 0.76
C LEU A 287 4.49 -21.05 1.61
N VAL A 288 5.11 -22.10 2.14
CA VAL A 288 4.47 -23.06 3.05
C VAL A 288 4.02 -22.39 4.34
N GLU A 289 4.85 -21.53 4.93
CA GLU A 289 4.50 -20.80 6.15
C GLU A 289 3.32 -19.84 5.94
N VAL A 290 3.37 -19.02 4.90
CA VAL A 290 2.35 -17.99 4.62
C VAL A 290 1.02 -18.61 4.20
N GLU A 291 1.04 -19.58 3.28
CA GLU A 291 -0.17 -20.18 2.71
C GLU A 291 -0.63 -21.45 3.44
N ARG A 292 0.14 -21.91 4.44
CA ARG A 292 -0.13 -23.12 5.23
C ARG A 292 -0.36 -24.34 4.35
N LEU A 293 0.54 -24.54 3.39
CA LEU A 293 0.47 -25.65 2.43
C LEU A 293 0.82 -26.97 3.11
N GLY A 294 -0.02 -27.98 2.94
CA GLY A 294 0.22 -29.35 3.42
C GLY A 294 0.99 -30.24 2.44
N TRP A 295 1.68 -29.66 1.45
CA TRP A 295 2.40 -30.40 0.41
C TRP A 295 3.80 -30.79 0.90
N GLN A 296 4.28 -31.96 0.50
CA GLN A 296 5.59 -32.46 0.89
C GLN A 296 6.64 -32.11 -0.17
N LYS A 297 7.85 -31.74 0.25
CA LYS A 297 8.99 -31.52 -0.65
C LYS A 297 9.91 -32.75 -0.57
N GLU A 298 10.10 -33.40 -1.70
CA GLU A 298 11.13 -34.43 -1.92
C GLU A 298 12.13 -33.86 -2.92
N ASP A 299 13.31 -33.46 -2.43
CA ASP A 299 14.36 -32.79 -3.20
C ASP A 299 13.84 -31.56 -3.98
N ASP A 300 13.83 -31.64 -5.31
CA ASP A 300 13.33 -30.60 -6.22
C ASP A 300 11.86 -30.76 -6.63
N LYS A 301 11.18 -31.78 -6.10
CA LYS A 301 9.77 -32.07 -6.44
C LYS A 301 8.86 -31.89 -5.23
N ILE A 302 7.73 -31.26 -5.48
CA ILE A 302 6.64 -31.12 -4.53
C ILE A 302 5.63 -32.23 -4.79
N ILE A 303 5.37 -33.06 -3.79
CA ILE A 303 4.30 -34.06 -3.79
C ILE A 303 3.05 -33.43 -3.21
N ILE A 304 2.10 -33.18 -4.10
CA ILE A 304 0.79 -32.59 -3.78
C ILE A 304 -0.17 -33.69 -3.30
N ARG A 305 -0.22 -34.81 -4.03
CA ARG A 305 -1.05 -35.98 -3.70
C ARG A 305 -0.32 -37.26 -4.08
N ARG A 306 -0.27 -38.22 -3.16
CA ARG A 306 0.21 -39.57 -3.48
C ARG A 306 -0.91 -40.35 -4.19
N PRO A 307 -0.62 -41.07 -5.29
CA PRO A 307 -1.60 -41.95 -5.92
C PRO A 307 -2.17 -42.93 -4.90
N ARG A 308 -3.49 -43.13 -4.88
CA ARG A 308 -4.09 -44.20 -4.07
C ARG A 308 -3.53 -45.53 -4.58
N ARG A 309 -2.83 -46.28 -3.72
CA ARG A 309 -2.43 -47.67 -4.04
C ARG A 309 -3.72 -48.45 -4.32
N ARG A 310 -3.81 -49.10 -5.49
CA ARG A 310 -4.88 -50.07 -5.75
C ARG A 310 -4.73 -51.20 -4.73
N PRO A 311 -5.81 -51.66 -4.08
CA PRO A 311 -5.73 -52.82 -3.21
C PRO A 311 -5.22 -54.00 -4.04
N GLU A 312 -4.14 -54.64 -3.57
CA GLU A 312 -3.63 -55.86 -4.18
C GLU A 312 -4.77 -56.89 -4.19
N LYS A 313 -5.18 -57.31 -5.39
CA LYS A 313 -6.03 -58.50 -5.52
C LYS A 313 -5.21 -59.65 -4.95
N LYS A 314 -5.57 -60.15 -3.76
CA LYS A 314 -5.14 -61.48 -3.32
C LYS A 314 -5.60 -62.45 -4.40
N LEU A 315 -4.65 -62.94 -5.20
CA LEU A 315 -4.87 -64.08 -6.06
C LEU A 315 -4.99 -65.28 -5.13
N ASP A 316 -6.20 -65.80 -4.97
CA ASP A 316 -6.39 -67.05 -4.25
C ASP A 316 -5.65 -68.16 -5.00
N PRO A 317 -4.87 -69.02 -4.31
CA PRO A 317 -4.16 -70.10 -4.94
C PRO A 317 -5.15 -71.06 -5.60
N ILE A 318 -4.94 -71.32 -6.89
CA ILE A 318 -5.66 -72.34 -7.66
C ILE A 318 -5.47 -73.66 -6.92
N LYS A 319 -6.55 -74.21 -6.34
CA LYS A 319 -6.56 -75.58 -5.84
C LYS A 319 -6.49 -76.51 -7.04
N GLU A 320 -5.33 -77.13 -7.27
CA GLU A 320 -5.23 -78.31 -8.11
C GLU A 320 -6.06 -79.42 -7.47
N SER A 321 -7.15 -79.81 -8.13
CA SER A 321 -7.94 -81.00 -7.81
C SER A 321 -7.25 -82.22 -8.41
N ALA A 322 -6.75 -83.09 -7.53
CA ALA A 322 -6.36 -84.46 -7.83
C ALA A 322 -7.57 -85.34 -8.18
#